data_AF-A0A2P2GV83-F1
#
_entry.id   AF-A0A2P2GV83-F1
#
_cell.length_a   1.000
_cell.length_b   1.000
_cell.length_c   1.000
_cell.angle_alpha   90.00
_cell.angle_beta   90.00
_cell.angle_gamma   90.00
#
_symmetry.space_group_name_H-M   'P 1'
#
loop_
_entity.id
_entity.type
_entity.pdbx_description
1 polymer ?
#
loop_
_entity_poly.entity_id
_entity_poly.type
_entity_poly.pdbx_seq_one_letter_code
_entity_poly.pdbx_strand_id
1 'polypeptide(L)'
;MGGTEESRSGSRGPSRRAFGGRVLALGGALMIGTVPGASAAPEPGPGAAGPAAHAPGGARRTTLRHGSAARAGLLPEHLDRLVADAESFLLPPPGARHPWYAGAVLLAGRGGTVALHRPIGMAVRYAAYDEKTDSGVELPADRQIPMTGDTVFDLASVSKLFTSILAVQQIERGALELSERVTAYLPEFGGGGKGDITVRQLLTHTSGFRAWIPLYEEPTREGRLRRLWNEVPAHPPGTAYLYSDLNLITLQLILEGITGRPLDELLRTEITAPLGMRRTRFNPPPSWRPSIAATEDARAPWSGLDRGMVWGEVHDENAYGMGGVAGHAGVFSTAWDLAVLARTLLNGGAYGDARILSPASVELMFTDFNTAFPGDEHGLGFELYQHWYMGALATPRTAGHTGFTGTSVVLDPTTDAFLVVLGNSVHPVRSWRSGSAPRVAAADHLARAVPVRPAHGRTAWFSGMANDTTATLTLPAVPHTARLSCALWWDTEPGTDAAHLESSPDGGTTWHPLPFTTAGDTPGPHPTGTVTGWSGRTWHTVTADLPEAGPSGTRLRWRCTTDRRYVGRGVYVDALRVLDPTGRPVFDEARPADGARIEASGWVRAED
;
A
#
# COMPACT_ATOMS: atom_id res chain seq x y z
N MET A 1 -74.57 7.19 -29.73
CA MET A 1 -74.37 8.66 -29.79
C MET A 1 -72.88 8.90 -29.54
N GLY A 2 -72.06 8.72 -30.57
CA GLY A 2 -71.28 9.77 -31.26
C GLY A 2 -69.81 9.55 -30.86
N GLY A 3 -68.94 8.90 -31.66
CA GLY A 3 -68.31 9.41 -32.90
C GLY A 3 -67.22 10.43 -32.51
N THR A 4 -65.92 10.32 -32.81
CA THR A 4 -65.15 9.75 -33.95
C THR A 4 -63.64 9.91 -33.59
N GLU A 5 -62.79 8.88 -33.74
CA GLU A 5 -61.73 8.69 -34.80
C GLU A 5 -60.48 9.61 -34.65
N GLU A 6 -59.21 9.22 -34.82
CA GLU A 6 -58.48 8.25 -35.67
C GLU A 6 -57.16 7.82 -34.96
N SER A 7 -56.73 6.55 -34.94
CA SER A 7 -55.86 5.83 -35.91
C SER A 7 -54.46 6.47 -36.05
N ARG A 8 -53.28 5.82 -35.90
CA ARG A 8 -52.65 4.56 -36.36
C ARG A 8 -51.25 4.51 -35.68
N SER A 9 -50.44 3.46 -35.59
CA SER A 9 -50.41 2.05 -36.04
C SER A 9 -49.24 1.37 -35.31
N GLY A 10 -49.40 0.10 -34.92
CA GLY A 10 -48.34 -0.79 -34.43
C GLY A 10 -47.29 -1.11 -35.52
N SER A 11 -46.23 -1.87 -35.25
CA SER A 11 -46.26 -3.19 -34.63
C SER A 11 -44.84 -3.74 -34.37
N ARG A 12 -44.79 -4.81 -33.58
CA ARG A 12 -43.63 -5.52 -33.03
C ARG A 12 -42.96 -6.51 -34.00
N GLY A 13 -41.63 -6.60 -33.88
CA GLY A 13 -40.77 -7.83 -33.94
C GLY A 13 -40.59 -8.52 -35.31
N PRO A 14 -39.59 -9.40 -35.53
CA PRO A 14 -38.83 -10.20 -34.54
C PRO A 14 -37.30 -10.34 -34.79
N SER A 15 -36.64 -11.14 -33.94
CA SER A 15 -35.21 -11.50 -33.90
C SER A 15 -34.75 -12.58 -34.91
N ARG A 16 -33.50 -12.52 -35.41
CA ARG A 16 -32.37 -13.49 -35.15
C ARG A 16 -31.22 -13.38 -36.18
N ARG A 17 -30.00 -13.40 -35.64
CA ARG A 17 -28.70 -13.97 -36.14
C ARG A 17 -27.91 -13.31 -37.29
N ALA A 18 -26.64 -13.03 -36.90
CA ALA A 18 -25.36 -13.30 -37.58
C ALA A 18 -24.89 -12.39 -38.73
N PHE A 19 -23.76 -11.70 -38.49
CA PHE A 19 -22.61 -11.50 -39.38
C PHE A 19 -21.49 -10.87 -38.52
N GLY A 20 -20.25 -11.35 -38.45
CA GLY A 20 -19.37 -11.74 -39.56
C GLY A 20 -18.45 -10.54 -39.84
N GLY A 21 -17.21 -10.58 -39.32
CA GLY A 21 -16.34 -9.43 -39.15
C GLY A 21 -15.74 -8.80 -40.42
N ARG A 22 -15.09 -7.64 -40.20
CA ARG A 22 -13.91 -7.12 -40.92
C ARG A 22 -13.51 -5.78 -40.30
N VAL A 23 -12.39 -5.76 -39.59
CA VAL A 23 -11.66 -4.53 -39.23
C VAL A 23 -10.74 -4.20 -40.40
N LEU A 24 -10.94 -3.02 -40.97
CA LEU A 24 -10.08 -2.41 -41.98
C LEU A 24 -9.18 -1.40 -41.26
N ALA A 25 -7.89 -1.69 -41.25
CA ALA A 25 -6.85 -0.75 -40.87
C ALA A 25 -6.70 0.30 -41.99
N LEU A 26 -6.70 1.58 -41.63
CA LEU A 26 -6.25 2.67 -42.50
C LEU A 26 -5.32 3.56 -41.68
N GLY A 27 -4.03 3.47 -42.00
CA GLY A 27 -3.00 4.37 -41.53
C GLY A 27 -3.11 5.73 -42.22
N GLY A 28 -2.88 6.79 -41.45
CA GLY A 28 -2.70 8.15 -41.95
C GLY A 28 -1.35 8.66 -41.47
N ALA A 29 -0.45 8.92 -42.43
CA ALA A 29 0.83 9.58 -42.22
C ALA A 29 0.61 11.08 -42.03
N LEU A 30 1.24 11.68 -41.00
CA LEU A 30 1.33 13.13 -40.83
C LEU A 30 2.73 13.60 -41.23
N MET A 31 2.80 14.42 -42.28
CA MET A 31 4.00 15.12 -42.72
C MET A 31 4.22 16.36 -41.85
N ILE A 32 5.39 16.47 -41.20
CA ILE A 32 5.78 17.65 -40.42
C ILE A 32 6.62 18.57 -41.31
N GLY A 33 6.14 19.79 -41.53
CA GLY A 33 6.90 20.88 -42.14
C GLY A 33 7.84 21.54 -41.14
N THR A 34 9.05 21.84 -41.58
CA THR A 34 10.14 22.44 -40.78
C THR A 34 10.01 23.96 -40.65
N VAL A 35 10.16 24.49 -39.43
CA VAL A 35 10.51 25.90 -39.16
C VAL A 35 11.83 25.90 -38.36
N PRO A 36 12.87 26.67 -38.75
CA PRO A 36 14.17 26.63 -38.08
C PRO A 36 14.27 27.64 -36.93
N GLY A 37 14.88 27.21 -35.82
CA GLY A 37 15.58 28.09 -34.88
C GLY A 37 15.00 28.19 -33.48
N ALA A 38 15.43 27.30 -32.56
CA ALA A 38 15.70 27.61 -31.16
C ALA A 38 16.44 26.43 -30.51
N SER A 39 17.35 26.75 -29.60
CA SER A 39 18.42 25.93 -29.04
C SER A 39 18.00 24.67 -28.26
N ALA A 40 18.86 23.64 -28.37
CA ALA A 40 18.71 22.29 -27.82
C ALA A 40 18.68 22.20 -26.28
N ALA A 41 17.73 21.40 -25.78
CA ALA A 41 17.81 20.66 -24.52
C ALA A 41 18.05 19.17 -24.85
N PRO A 42 18.72 18.37 -23.99
CA PRO A 42 19.07 17.00 -24.33
C PRO A 42 17.86 16.06 -24.22
N GLU A 43 17.69 15.19 -25.22
CA GLU A 43 16.66 14.14 -25.22
C GLU A 43 16.94 13.04 -24.18
N PRO A 44 15.89 12.42 -23.59
CA PRO A 44 16.03 11.21 -22.81
C PRO A 44 16.24 9.99 -23.73
N GLY A 45 17.33 9.25 -23.51
CA GLY A 45 17.71 8.09 -24.32
C GLY A 45 16.77 6.88 -24.18
N PRO A 46 16.83 5.91 -25.11
CA PRO A 46 15.95 4.75 -25.13
C PRO A 46 16.47 3.69 -24.15
N GLY A 47 15.75 3.48 -23.06
CA GLY A 47 16.20 2.54 -22.02
C GLY A 47 15.16 2.28 -20.95
N ALA A 48 13.97 1.84 -21.33
CA ALA A 48 12.99 1.27 -20.40
C ALA A 48 12.63 -0.16 -20.86
N ALA A 49 13.56 -1.09 -20.66
CA ALA A 49 13.24 -2.51 -20.66
C ALA A 49 12.64 -2.83 -19.29
N GLY A 50 11.31 -2.94 -19.22
CA GLY A 50 10.61 -3.37 -18.01
C GLY A 50 11.00 -4.80 -17.62
N PRO A 51 10.99 -5.15 -16.32
CA PRO A 51 11.24 -6.52 -15.90
C PRO A 51 10.11 -7.43 -16.39
N ALA A 52 10.48 -8.68 -16.67
CA ALA A 52 9.68 -9.70 -17.33
C ALA A 52 8.22 -9.74 -16.85
N ALA A 53 7.31 -9.38 -17.76
CA ALA A 53 5.90 -9.66 -17.62
C ALA A 53 5.72 -11.16 -17.35
N HIS A 54 5.23 -11.49 -16.15
CA HIS A 54 4.53 -12.75 -15.97
C HIS A 54 3.43 -12.81 -17.04
N ALA A 55 3.49 -13.85 -17.87
CA ALA A 55 2.46 -14.16 -18.85
C ALA A 55 1.07 -14.07 -18.21
N PRO A 56 0.01 -13.67 -18.95
CA PRO A 56 -1.34 -13.57 -18.41
C PRO A 56 -1.87 -14.99 -18.16
N GLY A 57 -1.47 -15.58 -17.03
CA GLY A 57 -2.09 -16.76 -16.46
C GLY A 57 -3.55 -16.44 -16.22
N GLY A 58 -4.45 -17.33 -16.67
CA GLY A 58 -5.90 -17.11 -16.62
C GLY A 58 -6.36 -16.50 -15.29
N ALA A 59 -7.33 -15.59 -15.36
CA ALA A 59 -7.79 -14.79 -14.23
C ALA A 59 -7.91 -15.63 -12.96
N ARG A 60 -7.09 -15.33 -11.94
CA ARG A 60 -7.17 -16.01 -10.65
C ARG A 60 -8.55 -15.72 -10.07
N ARG A 61 -9.37 -16.76 -9.87
CA ARG A 61 -10.72 -16.65 -9.27
C ARG A 61 -10.73 -17.09 -7.80
N THR A 62 -9.56 -17.08 -7.18
CA THR A 62 -9.35 -17.63 -5.83
C THR A 62 -10.20 -16.90 -4.81
N THR A 63 -10.99 -17.65 -4.04
CA THR A 63 -11.70 -17.14 -2.86
C THR A 63 -10.90 -17.42 -1.59
N LEU A 64 -11.18 -16.63 -0.54
CA LEU A 64 -10.53 -16.78 0.75
C LEU A 64 -11.10 -17.95 1.54
N ARG A 65 -10.21 -18.56 2.31
CA ARG A 65 -10.51 -19.55 3.35
C ARG A 65 -9.53 -19.37 4.50
N HIS A 66 -9.95 -19.70 5.71
CA HIS A 66 -9.01 -19.86 6.82
C HIS A 66 -8.07 -21.05 6.58
N GLY A 67 -6.83 -20.95 7.06
CA GLY A 67 -5.86 -22.03 7.02
C GLY A 67 -4.61 -21.72 7.85
N SER A 68 -3.67 -22.64 7.90
CA SER A 68 -2.40 -22.45 8.59
C SER A 68 -1.44 -21.54 7.81
N ALA A 69 -0.45 -20.97 8.51
CA ALA A 69 0.67 -20.25 7.90
C ALA A 69 1.35 -21.09 6.80
N ALA A 70 1.66 -22.36 7.09
CA ALA A 70 2.25 -23.28 6.13
C ALA A 70 1.42 -23.43 4.83
N ARG A 71 0.07 -23.48 4.95
CA ARG A 71 -0.82 -23.54 3.77
C ARG A 71 -0.82 -22.24 2.96
N ALA A 72 -0.56 -21.11 3.61
CA ALA A 72 -0.37 -19.83 2.95
C ALA A 72 1.06 -19.67 2.38
N GLY A 73 1.97 -20.62 2.64
CA GLY A 73 3.40 -20.46 2.31
C GLY A 73 4.05 -19.35 3.13
N LEU A 74 3.66 -19.25 4.41
CA LEU A 74 4.16 -18.31 5.39
C LEU A 74 4.78 -19.05 6.58
N LEU A 75 5.77 -18.40 7.20
CA LEU A 75 6.45 -18.88 8.40
C LEU A 75 5.62 -18.52 9.65
N PRO A 76 5.15 -19.51 10.44
CA PRO A 76 4.23 -19.28 11.54
C PRO A 76 4.80 -18.40 12.67
N GLU A 77 6.08 -18.54 12.99
CA GLU A 77 6.74 -17.82 14.10
C GLU A 77 6.74 -16.30 13.91
N HIS A 78 6.68 -15.84 12.67
CA HIS A 78 6.56 -14.42 12.36
C HIS A 78 5.13 -13.92 12.50
N LEU A 79 4.12 -14.75 12.23
CA LEU A 79 2.72 -14.41 12.52
C LEU A 79 2.43 -14.42 14.02
N ASP A 80 3.10 -15.27 14.80
CA ASP A 80 2.99 -15.26 16.26
C ASP A 80 3.60 -13.97 16.85
N ARG A 81 4.78 -13.55 16.35
CA ARG A 81 5.39 -12.26 16.73
C ARG A 81 4.54 -11.06 16.32
N LEU A 82 3.90 -11.11 15.16
CA LEU A 82 2.95 -10.09 14.72
C LEU A 82 1.86 -9.86 15.78
N VAL A 83 1.27 -10.94 16.30
CA VAL A 83 0.24 -10.85 17.35
C VAL A 83 0.82 -10.34 18.66
N ALA A 84 1.96 -10.87 19.10
CA ALA A 84 2.59 -10.47 20.36
C ALA A 84 2.93 -8.97 20.39
N ASP A 85 3.52 -8.45 19.31
CA ASP A 85 3.84 -7.03 19.21
C ASP A 85 2.57 -6.19 19.14
N ALA A 86 1.54 -6.64 18.41
CA ALA A 86 0.24 -5.98 18.40
C ALA A 86 -0.39 -5.88 19.80
N GLU A 87 -0.36 -6.95 20.59
CA GLU A 87 -0.87 -6.94 21.97
C GLU A 87 -0.09 -5.97 22.88
N SER A 88 1.21 -5.78 22.64
CA SER A 88 2.01 -4.81 23.39
C SER A 88 1.52 -3.37 23.24
N PHE A 89 0.89 -3.04 22.10
CA PHE A 89 0.35 -1.70 21.81
C PHE A 89 -1.00 -1.41 22.49
N LEU A 90 -1.61 -2.38 23.16
CA LEU A 90 -2.75 -2.19 24.07
C LEU A 90 -2.36 -1.48 25.38
N LEU A 91 -1.06 -1.40 25.64
CA LEU A 91 -0.47 -0.70 26.78
C LEU A 91 0.30 0.53 26.29
N PRO A 92 0.42 1.58 27.12
CA PRO A 92 1.30 2.69 26.80
C PRO A 92 2.75 2.21 26.63
N PRO A 93 3.44 2.55 25.52
CA PRO A 93 4.86 2.24 25.39
C PRO A 93 5.69 3.02 26.43
N PRO A 94 6.92 2.58 26.74
CA PRO A 94 7.81 3.30 27.65
C PRO A 94 7.94 4.78 27.29
N GLY A 95 7.64 5.67 28.25
CA GLY A 95 7.70 7.12 28.06
C GLY A 95 6.43 7.76 27.47
N ALA A 96 5.43 6.98 27.06
CA ALA A 96 4.12 7.49 26.66
C ALA A 96 3.07 7.31 27.76
N ARG A 97 2.02 8.14 27.74
CA ARG A 97 0.90 8.06 28.68
C ARG A 97 -0.23 7.14 28.22
N HIS A 98 -0.39 7.00 26.90
CA HIS A 98 -1.58 6.41 26.28
C HIS A 98 -1.22 5.20 25.41
N PRO A 99 -2.09 4.18 25.32
CA PRO A 99 -1.93 3.09 24.37
C PRO A 99 -2.18 3.57 22.93
N TRP A 100 -1.82 2.76 21.93
CA TRP A 100 -2.03 3.12 20.52
C TRP A 100 -3.46 2.88 20.04
N TYR A 101 -4.19 2.01 20.73
CA TYR A 101 -5.61 1.72 20.54
C TYR A 101 -6.17 1.00 21.76
N ALA A 102 -7.50 1.02 21.92
CA ALA A 102 -8.17 0.22 22.94
C ALA A 102 -8.31 -1.26 22.54
N GLY A 103 -8.34 -1.53 21.23
CA GLY A 103 -8.34 -2.86 20.64
C GLY A 103 -8.10 -2.83 19.13
N ALA A 104 -7.81 -3.99 18.56
CA ALA A 104 -7.64 -4.15 17.12
C ALA A 104 -8.07 -5.53 16.62
N VAL A 105 -8.38 -5.65 15.32
CA VAL A 105 -8.47 -6.92 14.60
C VAL A 105 -7.36 -6.96 13.56
N LEU A 106 -6.53 -8.00 13.66
CA LEU A 106 -5.41 -8.28 12.76
C LEU A 106 -5.82 -9.40 11.80
N LEU A 107 -5.67 -9.20 10.50
CA LEU A 107 -5.90 -10.25 9.51
C LEU A 107 -4.78 -10.24 8.47
N ALA A 108 -4.06 -11.36 8.36
CA ALA A 108 -2.98 -11.53 7.40
C ALA A 108 -3.14 -12.81 6.59
N GLY A 109 -2.77 -12.75 5.32
CA GLY A 109 -2.86 -13.89 4.43
C GLY A 109 -2.01 -13.76 3.18
N ARG A 110 -1.94 -14.87 2.45
CA ARG A 110 -1.21 -14.99 1.17
C ARG A 110 -1.94 -15.94 0.25
N GLY A 111 -2.05 -15.55 -1.03
CA GLY A 111 -2.88 -16.27 -2.00
C GLY A 111 -4.33 -16.35 -1.53
N GLY A 112 -4.92 -17.55 -1.58
CA GLY A 112 -6.30 -17.79 -1.12
C GLY A 112 -6.46 -18.12 0.36
N THR A 113 -5.40 -18.00 1.17
CA THR A 113 -5.42 -18.46 2.57
C THR A 113 -5.27 -17.28 3.51
N VAL A 114 -6.24 -17.09 4.41
CA VAL A 114 -6.11 -16.24 5.60
C VAL A 114 -5.43 -17.05 6.69
N ALA A 115 -4.17 -16.74 6.98
CA ALA A 115 -3.33 -17.46 7.92
C ALA A 115 -3.46 -16.95 9.37
N LEU A 116 -3.84 -15.68 9.51
CA LEU A 116 -4.06 -15.02 10.79
C LEU A 116 -5.38 -14.24 10.71
N HIS A 117 -6.24 -14.41 11.71
CA HIS A 117 -7.40 -13.54 11.95
C HIS A 117 -7.62 -13.45 13.47
N ARG A 118 -7.10 -12.38 14.09
CA ARG A 118 -6.94 -12.27 15.53
C ARG A 118 -7.53 -10.96 16.04
N PRO A 119 -8.63 -11.01 16.82
CA PRO A 119 -9.07 -9.87 17.62
C PRO A 119 -8.26 -9.75 18.91
N ILE A 120 -7.95 -8.52 19.32
CA ILE A 120 -7.26 -8.17 20.57
C ILE A 120 -7.92 -6.95 21.21
N GLY A 121 -7.89 -6.87 22.55
CA GLY A 121 -8.40 -5.71 23.31
C GLY A 121 -9.93 -5.52 23.25
N MET A 122 -10.37 -4.26 23.31
CA MET A 122 -11.77 -3.88 23.47
C MET A 122 -12.29 -3.10 22.25
N ALA A 123 -13.46 -3.50 21.75
CA ALA A 123 -14.24 -2.72 20.78
C ALA A 123 -14.87 -1.49 21.44
N VAL A 124 -15.30 -1.60 22.70
CA VAL A 124 -15.83 -0.49 23.52
C VAL A 124 -15.30 -0.61 24.95
N ARG A 125 -14.41 0.31 25.34
CA ARG A 125 -13.78 0.33 26.69
C ARG A 125 -14.22 1.49 27.59
N TYR A 126 -14.54 2.64 26.99
CA TYR A 126 -14.64 3.91 27.69
C TYR A 126 -16.03 4.50 27.46
N ALA A 127 -16.56 5.17 28.48
CA ALA A 127 -17.82 5.89 28.41
C ALA A 127 -17.63 7.34 27.93
N ALA A 128 -16.49 7.95 28.26
CA ALA A 128 -16.13 9.33 27.97
C ALA A 128 -14.61 9.54 28.10
N TYR A 129 -14.13 10.75 27.83
CA TYR A 129 -12.77 11.20 28.11
C TYR A 129 -12.77 12.33 29.18
N ASP A 130 -11.90 12.20 30.19
CA ASP A 130 -11.67 13.21 31.23
C ASP A 130 -10.42 14.05 30.91
N GLU A 131 -10.67 15.29 30.47
CA GLU A 131 -9.66 16.27 30.10
C GLU A 131 -8.79 16.75 31.29
N LYS A 132 -9.29 16.67 32.53
CA LYS A 132 -8.54 17.15 33.70
C LYS A 132 -7.44 16.18 34.10
N THR A 133 -7.68 14.90 33.90
CA THR A 133 -6.75 13.83 34.25
C THR A 133 -6.02 13.27 33.04
N ASP A 134 -6.39 13.70 31.82
CA ASP A 134 -5.92 13.14 30.56
C ASP A 134 -6.13 11.62 30.55
N SER A 135 -7.35 11.16 30.86
CA SER A 135 -7.66 9.74 31.01
C SER A 135 -9.03 9.36 30.44
N GLY A 136 -9.15 8.12 29.99
CA GLY A 136 -10.44 7.57 29.57
C GLY A 136 -11.27 7.15 30.78
N VAL A 137 -12.53 7.57 30.83
CA VAL A 137 -13.48 7.11 31.85
C VAL A 137 -13.93 5.71 31.46
N GLU A 138 -13.38 4.68 32.10
CA GLU A 138 -13.70 3.29 31.78
C GLU A 138 -15.15 2.93 32.10
N LEU A 139 -15.75 2.12 31.23
CA LEU A 139 -16.99 1.45 31.54
C LEU A 139 -16.74 0.35 32.59
N PRO A 140 -17.73 0.04 33.44
CA PRO A 140 -17.73 -1.19 34.22
C PRO A 140 -17.42 -2.41 33.33
N ALA A 141 -16.69 -3.39 33.86
CA ALA A 141 -16.19 -4.52 33.07
C ALA A 141 -17.30 -5.31 32.35
N ASP A 142 -18.48 -5.43 32.95
CA ASP A 142 -19.68 -6.06 32.39
C ASP A 142 -20.34 -5.25 31.25
N ARG A 143 -19.94 -3.99 31.08
CA ARG A 143 -20.38 -3.08 30.02
C ARG A 143 -19.31 -2.81 28.96
N GLN A 144 -18.08 -3.29 29.16
CA GLN A 144 -17.06 -3.28 28.11
C GLN A 144 -17.38 -4.34 27.06
N ILE A 145 -17.09 -4.04 25.79
CA ILE A 145 -17.30 -4.97 24.68
C ILE A 145 -15.93 -5.41 24.15
N PRO A 146 -15.58 -6.71 24.26
CA PRO A 146 -14.32 -7.21 23.73
C PRO A 146 -14.31 -7.21 22.21
N MET A 147 -13.12 -7.14 21.63
CA MET A 147 -12.96 -7.29 20.20
C MET A 147 -13.30 -8.73 19.76
N THR A 148 -13.92 -8.87 18.58
CA THR A 148 -14.19 -10.17 17.95
C THR A 148 -13.74 -10.12 16.49
N GLY A 149 -13.59 -11.29 15.84
CA GLY A 149 -13.26 -11.33 14.41
C GLY A 149 -14.32 -10.67 13.51
N ASP A 150 -15.55 -10.56 14.00
CA ASP A 150 -16.68 -9.94 13.30
C ASP A 150 -16.90 -8.47 13.70
N THR A 151 -16.02 -7.88 14.52
CA THR A 151 -16.14 -6.46 14.89
C THR A 151 -16.08 -5.59 13.64
N VAL A 152 -17.06 -4.71 13.51
CA VAL A 152 -17.20 -3.75 12.44
C VAL A 152 -16.56 -2.43 12.86
N PHE A 153 -15.78 -1.82 11.98
CA PHE A 153 -15.08 -0.55 12.23
C PHE A 153 -15.55 0.50 11.26
N ASP A 154 -15.62 1.75 11.72
CA ASP A 154 -15.55 2.90 10.82
C ASP A 154 -14.18 2.91 10.16
N LEU A 155 -14.16 2.82 8.84
CA LEU A 155 -12.94 2.75 8.05
C LEU A 155 -12.22 4.08 7.90
N ALA A 156 -12.85 5.20 8.27
CA ALA A 156 -12.35 6.54 8.00
C ALA A 156 -11.86 6.62 6.54
N SER A 157 -10.64 7.12 6.30
CA SER A 157 -10.09 7.30 4.97
C SER A 157 -9.88 6.04 4.13
N VAL A 158 -9.89 4.82 4.68
CA VAL A 158 -9.91 3.60 3.84
C VAL A 158 -11.17 3.55 2.97
N SER A 159 -12.23 4.30 3.32
CA SER A 159 -13.42 4.51 2.49
C SER A 159 -13.11 5.04 1.09
N LYS A 160 -12.05 5.85 0.94
CA LYS A 160 -11.63 6.44 -0.34
C LYS A 160 -11.39 5.40 -1.41
N LEU A 161 -10.85 4.25 -1.02
CA LEU A 161 -10.59 3.14 -1.94
C LEU A 161 -11.86 2.67 -2.65
N PHE A 162 -13.00 2.64 -1.96
CA PHE A 162 -14.26 2.25 -2.57
C PHE A 162 -14.73 3.28 -3.60
N THR A 163 -14.65 4.57 -3.28
CA THR A 163 -14.95 5.67 -4.21
C THR A 163 -14.05 5.61 -5.44
N SER A 164 -12.76 5.36 -5.25
CA SER A 164 -11.80 5.22 -6.35
C SER A 164 -12.07 3.99 -7.21
N ILE A 165 -12.43 2.84 -6.64
CA ILE A 165 -12.85 1.65 -7.41
C ILE A 165 -14.07 1.98 -8.27
N LEU A 166 -15.08 2.67 -7.72
CA LEU A 166 -16.26 3.09 -8.48
C LEU A 166 -15.90 4.04 -9.62
N ALA A 167 -14.96 4.97 -9.40
CA ALA A 167 -14.44 5.85 -10.46
C ALA A 167 -13.71 5.07 -11.55
N VAL A 168 -12.85 4.12 -11.18
CA VAL A 168 -12.16 3.25 -12.14
C VAL A 168 -13.14 2.37 -12.91
N GLN A 169 -14.24 1.91 -12.30
CA GLN A 169 -15.32 1.23 -13.04
C GLN A 169 -15.96 2.13 -14.10
N GLN A 170 -16.15 3.43 -13.82
CA GLN A 170 -16.68 4.36 -14.82
C GLN A 170 -15.64 4.69 -15.90
N ILE A 171 -14.35 4.71 -15.56
CA ILE A 171 -13.25 4.82 -16.54
C ILE A 171 -13.25 3.60 -17.48
N GLU A 172 -13.35 2.39 -16.93
CA GLU A 172 -13.43 1.15 -17.73
C GLU A 172 -14.64 1.16 -18.69
N ARG A 173 -15.74 1.82 -18.31
CA ARG A 173 -16.96 1.96 -19.12
C ARG A 173 -16.90 3.12 -20.12
N GLY A 174 -15.84 3.93 -20.11
CA GLY A 174 -15.71 5.14 -20.92
C GLY A 174 -16.64 6.28 -20.51
N ALA A 175 -17.19 6.23 -19.29
CA ALA A 175 -18.08 7.27 -18.75
C ALA A 175 -17.33 8.35 -17.95
N LEU A 176 -16.07 8.09 -17.59
CA LEU A 176 -15.18 8.99 -16.87
C LEU A 176 -13.79 8.93 -17.49
N GLU A 177 -13.13 10.05 -17.71
CA GLU A 177 -11.82 10.12 -18.38
C GLU A 177 -10.78 10.78 -17.46
N LEU A 178 -9.60 10.16 -17.32
CA LEU A 178 -8.57 10.61 -16.37
C LEU A 178 -8.06 12.02 -16.67
N SER A 179 -7.85 12.34 -17.95
CA SER A 179 -7.34 13.63 -18.40
C SER A 179 -8.42 14.70 -18.54
N GLU A 180 -9.70 14.33 -18.45
CA GLU A 180 -10.80 15.28 -18.59
C GLU A 180 -10.91 16.15 -17.34
N ARG A 181 -11.32 17.40 -17.55
CA ARG A 181 -11.53 18.37 -16.50
C ARG A 181 -12.76 17.99 -15.68
N VAL A 182 -12.69 18.24 -14.38
CA VAL A 182 -13.83 18.08 -13.47
C VAL A 182 -15.04 18.89 -13.93
N THR A 183 -14.81 20.06 -14.52
CA THR A 183 -15.86 20.96 -15.04
C THR A 183 -16.66 20.39 -16.21
N ALA A 184 -16.15 19.35 -16.90
CA ALA A 184 -16.92 18.64 -17.92
C ALA A 184 -18.06 17.81 -17.30
N TYR A 185 -17.91 17.37 -16.05
CA TYR A 185 -18.89 16.57 -15.32
C TYR A 185 -19.68 17.39 -14.31
N LEU A 186 -19.06 18.41 -13.72
CA LEU A 186 -19.63 19.32 -12.72
C LEU A 186 -19.35 20.78 -13.13
N PRO A 187 -20.14 21.38 -14.03
CA PRO A 187 -19.89 22.73 -14.54
C PRO A 187 -19.73 23.80 -13.45
N GLU A 188 -20.46 23.67 -12.34
CA GLU A 188 -20.44 24.59 -11.19
C GLU A 188 -19.11 24.54 -10.39
N PHE A 189 -18.26 23.55 -10.63
CA PHE A 189 -16.97 23.38 -9.96
C PHE A 189 -15.93 24.45 -10.32
N GLY A 190 -16.06 25.12 -11.46
CA GLY A 190 -15.02 25.99 -12.01
C GLY A 190 -14.68 27.27 -11.21
N GLY A 191 -15.38 27.59 -10.12
CA GLY A 191 -15.12 28.78 -9.30
C GLY A 191 -13.72 28.79 -8.67
N GLY A 192 -13.15 29.96 -8.36
CA GLY A 192 -11.90 30.05 -7.59
C GLY A 192 -10.62 29.58 -8.31
N GLY A 193 -10.59 29.61 -9.65
CA GLY A 193 -9.38 29.32 -10.44
C GLY A 193 -9.05 27.83 -10.61
N LYS A 194 -10.00 26.94 -10.29
CA LYS A 194 -9.79 25.48 -10.28
C LYS A 194 -10.40 24.72 -11.46
N GLY A 195 -10.81 25.46 -12.51
CA GLY A 195 -11.47 24.89 -13.68
C GLY A 195 -10.63 23.88 -14.49
N ASP A 196 -9.30 23.93 -14.32
CA ASP A 196 -8.34 23.03 -14.97
C ASP A 196 -8.01 21.76 -14.18
N ILE A 197 -8.60 21.55 -12.99
CA ILE A 197 -8.41 20.29 -12.26
C ILE A 197 -8.98 19.14 -13.09
N THR A 198 -8.18 18.08 -13.23
CA THR A 198 -8.54 16.83 -13.93
C THR A 198 -9.00 15.74 -12.97
N VAL A 199 -9.71 14.74 -13.47
CA VAL A 199 -10.12 13.56 -12.69
C VAL A 199 -8.91 12.84 -12.10
N ARG A 200 -7.81 12.70 -12.87
CA ARG A 200 -6.55 12.11 -12.40
C ARG A 200 -6.03 12.87 -11.17
N GLN A 201 -6.03 14.19 -11.18
CA GLN A 201 -5.54 15.00 -10.06
C GLN A 201 -6.39 14.86 -8.79
N LEU A 202 -7.70 14.58 -8.92
CA LEU A 202 -8.52 14.20 -7.77
C LEU A 202 -8.06 12.85 -7.20
N LEU A 203 -7.92 11.83 -8.07
CA LEU A 203 -7.57 10.45 -7.68
C LEU A 203 -6.16 10.32 -7.10
N THR A 204 -5.23 11.21 -7.47
CA THR A 204 -3.82 11.16 -7.04
C THR A 204 -3.42 12.28 -6.09
N HIS A 205 -4.39 13.03 -5.57
CA HIS A 205 -4.15 14.11 -4.61
C HIS A 205 -3.22 15.24 -5.09
N THR A 206 -3.29 15.55 -6.39
CA THR A 206 -2.49 16.61 -7.04
C THR A 206 -3.35 17.76 -7.57
N SER A 207 -4.56 17.93 -7.02
CA SER A 207 -5.49 19.01 -7.39
C SER A 207 -5.08 20.39 -6.85
N GLY A 208 -4.17 20.43 -5.88
CA GLY A 208 -3.75 21.64 -5.18
C GLY A 208 -4.68 22.05 -4.04
N PHE A 209 -5.76 21.30 -3.75
CA PHE A 209 -6.62 21.58 -2.61
C PHE A 209 -5.88 21.43 -1.27
N ARG A 210 -6.29 22.23 -0.28
CA ARG A 210 -5.91 21.98 1.11
C ARG A 210 -6.51 20.66 1.60
N ALA A 211 -5.99 20.14 2.71
CA ALA A 211 -6.41 18.84 3.21
C ALA A 211 -7.90 18.74 3.51
N TRP A 212 -8.47 19.77 4.11
CA TRP A 212 -9.83 19.74 4.64
C TRP A 212 -10.40 21.15 4.88
N ILE A 213 -11.73 21.29 4.82
CA ILE A 213 -12.49 22.47 5.26
C ILE A 213 -13.73 22.02 6.06
N PRO A 214 -14.23 22.80 7.04
CA PRO A 214 -15.35 22.40 7.90
C PRO A 214 -16.70 22.54 7.19
N LEU A 215 -17.01 21.64 6.26
CA LEU A 215 -18.31 21.62 5.57
C LEU A 215 -19.45 21.38 6.56
N TYR A 216 -19.22 20.67 7.67
CA TYR A 216 -20.26 20.42 8.68
C TYR A 216 -20.83 21.71 9.32
N GLU A 217 -20.12 22.84 9.27
CA GLU A 217 -20.61 24.14 9.76
C GLU A 217 -21.75 24.69 8.90
N GLU A 218 -21.81 24.31 7.63
CA GLU A 218 -22.89 24.71 6.74
C GLU A 218 -24.13 23.85 7.04
N PRO A 219 -25.30 24.46 7.34
CA PRO A 219 -26.47 23.71 7.78
C PRO A 219 -27.16 22.97 6.63
N THR A 220 -27.06 23.49 5.41
CA THR A 220 -27.73 22.95 4.23
C THR A 220 -26.75 22.31 3.25
N ARG A 221 -27.25 21.36 2.46
CA ARG A 221 -26.46 20.73 1.38
C ARG A 221 -25.97 21.78 0.40
N GLU A 222 -26.82 22.74 0.04
CA GLU A 222 -26.47 23.83 -0.87
C GLU A 222 -25.37 24.71 -0.30
N GLY A 223 -25.37 24.98 1.01
CA GLY A 223 -24.31 25.73 1.69
C GLY A 223 -22.97 25.02 1.64
N ARG A 224 -22.95 23.72 2.00
CA ARG A 224 -21.75 22.87 1.96
C ARG A 224 -21.12 22.87 0.59
N LEU A 225 -21.95 22.61 -0.41
CA LEU A 225 -21.46 22.54 -1.76
C LEU A 225 -21.03 23.92 -2.27
N ARG A 226 -21.72 25.03 -1.93
CA ARG A 226 -21.24 26.40 -2.22
C ARG A 226 -19.87 26.67 -1.66
N ARG A 227 -19.59 26.18 -0.46
CA ARG A 227 -18.26 26.26 0.14
C ARG A 227 -17.23 25.48 -0.68
N LEU A 228 -17.56 24.25 -1.12
CA LEU A 228 -16.71 23.43 -1.99
C LEU A 228 -16.48 24.07 -3.38
N TRP A 229 -17.52 24.55 -4.05
CA TRP A 229 -17.42 25.20 -5.37
C TRP A 229 -16.67 26.53 -5.33
N ASN A 230 -16.61 27.20 -4.18
CA ASN A 230 -15.84 28.43 -3.99
C ASN A 230 -14.46 28.22 -3.38
N GLU A 231 -14.10 26.99 -3.02
CA GLU A 231 -12.78 26.68 -2.48
C GLU A 231 -11.70 27.00 -3.51
N VAL A 232 -10.68 27.76 -3.09
CA VAL A 232 -9.53 28.13 -3.89
C VAL A 232 -8.38 27.17 -3.55
N PRO A 233 -7.84 26.41 -4.53
CA PRO A 233 -6.68 25.56 -4.31
C PRO A 233 -5.51 26.33 -3.67
N ALA A 234 -4.82 25.70 -2.72
CA ALA A 234 -3.62 26.24 -2.08
C ALA A 234 -2.43 26.31 -3.06
N HIS A 235 -2.41 25.43 -4.06
CA HIS A 235 -1.44 25.41 -5.13
C HIS A 235 -2.14 25.28 -6.49
N PRO A 236 -1.51 25.71 -7.59
CA PRO A 236 -2.00 25.39 -8.93
C PRO A 236 -2.16 23.87 -9.13
N PRO A 237 -3.21 23.40 -9.84
CA PRO A 237 -3.39 21.97 -10.10
C PRO A 237 -2.16 21.35 -10.77
N GLY A 238 -1.71 20.21 -10.24
CA GLY A 238 -0.59 19.43 -10.75
C GLY A 238 0.80 19.91 -10.32
N THR A 239 0.91 20.91 -9.44
CA THR A 239 2.23 21.42 -9.00
C THR A 239 2.65 20.98 -7.61
N ALA A 240 1.72 20.40 -6.83
CA ALA A 240 1.99 19.87 -5.50
C ALA A 240 1.11 18.66 -5.21
N TYR A 241 1.64 17.70 -4.47
CA TYR A 241 0.85 16.68 -3.79
C TYR A 241 0.36 17.23 -2.44
N LEU A 242 -0.94 17.13 -2.20
CA LEU A 242 -1.58 17.40 -0.91
C LEU A 242 -2.74 16.43 -0.70
N TYR A 243 -2.59 15.54 0.29
CA TYR A 243 -3.69 14.68 0.73
C TYR A 243 -4.91 15.53 1.10
N SER A 244 -6.05 15.29 0.44
CA SER A 244 -7.23 16.16 0.51
C SER A 244 -8.53 15.39 0.40
N ASP A 245 -9.40 15.58 1.38
CA ASP A 245 -10.74 14.99 1.42
C ASP A 245 -11.65 15.57 0.33
N LEU A 246 -11.40 16.83 -0.06
CA LEU A 246 -12.21 17.53 -1.06
C LEU A 246 -12.15 16.83 -2.41
N ASN A 247 -11.02 16.20 -2.74
CA ASN A 247 -10.88 15.43 -3.96
C ASN A 247 -11.91 14.32 -4.08
N LEU A 248 -12.08 13.54 -3.01
CA LEU A 248 -12.95 12.38 -3.02
C LEU A 248 -14.42 12.76 -2.81
N ILE A 249 -14.69 13.85 -2.09
CA ILE A 249 -16.04 14.46 -2.05
C ILE A 249 -16.43 14.93 -3.46
N THR A 250 -15.54 15.61 -4.19
CA THR A 250 -15.81 16.00 -5.58
C THR A 250 -16.01 14.77 -6.48
N LEU A 251 -15.19 13.73 -6.32
CA LEU A 251 -15.32 12.50 -7.11
C LEU A 251 -16.65 11.79 -6.85
N GLN A 252 -17.16 11.78 -5.62
CA GLN A 252 -18.52 11.32 -5.32
C GLN A 252 -19.55 12.08 -6.16
N LEU A 253 -19.50 13.42 -6.17
CA LEU A 253 -20.48 14.23 -6.91
C LEU A 253 -20.44 13.94 -8.41
N ILE A 254 -19.24 13.70 -8.98
CA ILE A 254 -19.08 13.25 -10.37
C ILE A 254 -19.78 11.91 -10.56
N LEU A 255 -19.50 10.92 -9.72
CA LEU A 255 -20.08 9.57 -9.79
C LEU A 255 -21.61 9.60 -9.71
N GLU A 256 -22.16 10.36 -8.77
CA GLU A 256 -23.61 10.51 -8.61
C GLU A 256 -24.22 11.23 -9.81
N GLY A 257 -23.53 12.24 -10.37
CA GLY A 257 -23.95 12.97 -11.57
C GLY A 257 -24.00 12.10 -12.83
N ILE A 258 -22.95 11.31 -13.09
CA ILE A 258 -22.88 10.46 -14.30
C ILE A 258 -23.75 9.20 -14.20
N THR A 259 -23.99 8.68 -13.01
CA THR A 259 -24.78 7.45 -12.82
C THR A 259 -26.24 7.70 -12.44
N GLY A 260 -26.55 8.88 -11.90
CA GLY A 260 -27.86 9.20 -11.33
C GLY A 260 -28.19 8.43 -10.05
N ARG A 261 -27.21 7.78 -9.41
CA ARG A 261 -27.39 6.92 -8.23
C ARG A 261 -26.49 7.40 -7.08
N PRO A 262 -26.96 7.36 -5.83
CA PRO A 262 -26.17 7.79 -4.69
C PRO A 262 -25.01 6.82 -4.43
N LEU A 263 -23.94 7.33 -3.83
CA LEU A 263 -22.69 6.57 -3.62
C LEU A 263 -22.88 5.28 -2.80
N ASP A 264 -23.77 5.28 -1.81
CA ASP A 264 -24.06 4.11 -0.98
C ASP A 264 -24.74 2.98 -1.77
N GLU A 265 -25.60 3.34 -2.72
CA GLU A 265 -26.20 2.39 -3.65
C GLU A 265 -25.18 1.83 -4.64
N LEU A 266 -24.30 2.68 -5.17
CA LEU A 266 -23.19 2.26 -6.04
C LEU A 266 -22.25 1.29 -5.33
N LEU A 267 -21.80 1.64 -4.11
CA LEU A 267 -20.99 0.75 -3.27
C LEU A 267 -21.65 -0.62 -3.12
N ARG A 268 -22.95 -0.63 -2.80
CA ARG A 268 -23.70 -1.85 -2.57
C ARG A 268 -23.80 -2.72 -3.82
N THR A 269 -24.21 -2.16 -4.96
CA THR A 269 -24.50 -2.97 -6.15
C THR A 269 -23.29 -3.31 -6.98
N GLU A 270 -22.29 -2.43 -7.02
CA GLU A 270 -21.13 -2.59 -7.91
C GLU A 270 -19.93 -3.26 -7.20
N ILE A 271 -19.90 -3.26 -5.86
CA ILE A 271 -18.78 -3.82 -5.08
C ILE A 271 -19.26 -4.83 -4.05
N THR A 272 -19.99 -4.41 -3.01
CA THR A 272 -20.13 -5.24 -1.81
C THR A 272 -21.08 -6.42 -2.00
N ALA A 273 -22.20 -6.24 -2.70
CA ALA A 273 -23.12 -7.34 -2.97
C ALA A 273 -22.52 -8.39 -3.93
N PRO A 274 -21.90 -8.02 -5.08
CA PRO A 274 -21.21 -8.99 -5.94
C PRO A 274 -20.12 -9.79 -5.22
N LEU A 275 -19.34 -9.15 -4.34
CA LEU A 275 -18.25 -9.79 -3.61
C LEU A 275 -18.70 -10.53 -2.35
N GLY A 276 -19.96 -10.39 -1.93
CA GLY A 276 -20.49 -11.00 -0.72
C GLY A 276 -19.98 -10.34 0.58
N MET A 277 -19.57 -9.08 0.53
CA MET A 277 -19.11 -8.28 1.68
C MET A 277 -20.32 -7.77 2.50
N ARG A 278 -20.90 -8.66 3.32
CA ARG A 278 -22.19 -8.45 3.99
C ARG A 278 -22.12 -7.50 5.19
N ARG A 279 -20.92 -7.21 5.69
CA ARG A 279 -20.67 -6.31 6.80
C ARG A 279 -20.01 -4.99 6.34
N THR A 280 -19.99 -4.72 5.04
CA THR A 280 -19.47 -3.48 4.47
C THR A 280 -20.55 -2.58 3.91
N ARG A 281 -20.71 -1.37 4.46
CA ARG A 281 -21.69 -0.36 3.99
C ARG A 281 -21.46 1.03 4.61
N PHE A 282 -22.04 2.05 4.00
CA PHE A 282 -22.36 3.28 4.71
C PHE A 282 -23.55 3.08 5.65
N ASN A 283 -23.64 3.91 6.70
CA ASN A 283 -24.77 3.98 7.63
C ASN A 283 -25.26 2.59 8.09
N PRO A 284 -24.45 1.86 8.89
CA PRO A 284 -24.85 0.56 9.41
C PRO A 284 -26.14 0.68 10.23
N PRO A 285 -27.03 -0.33 10.21
CA PRO A 285 -28.28 -0.26 10.94
C PRO A 285 -28.02 -0.26 12.47
N PRO A 286 -28.89 0.35 13.29
CA PRO A 286 -28.72 0.41 14.75
C PRO A 286 -28.49 -0.96 15.41
N SER A 287 -29.06 -2.03 14.85
CA SER A 287 -28.85 -3.41 15.31
C SER A 287 -27.39 -3.89 15.28
N TRP A 288 -26.51 -3.25 14.49
CA TRP A 288 -25.08 -3.59 14.44
C TRP A 288 -24.28 -2.95 15.54
N ARG A 289 -24.81 -1.94 16.24
CA ARG A 289 -24.07 -1.17 17.25
C ARG A 289 -23.33 -2.04 18.27
N PRO A 290 -23.89 -3.12 18.84
CA PRO A 290 -23.16 -4.02 19.75
C PRO A 290 -21.94 -4.72 19.14
N SER A 291 -21.82 -4.77 17.81
CA SER A 291 -20.71 -5.36 17.07
C SER A 291 -19.83 -4.30 16.40
N ILE A 292 -20.06 -3.01 16.64
CA ILE A 292 -19.25 -1.91 16.08
C ILE A 292 -18.26 -1.43 17.16
N ALA A 293 -17.01 -1.21 16.77
CA ALA A 293 -16.03 -0.54 17.63
C ALA A 293 -16.40 0.94 17.80
N ALA A 294 -16.38 1.44 19.05
CA ALA A 294 -16.55 2.86 19.33
C ALA A 294 -15.32 3.65 18.85
N THR A 295 -15.53 4.92 18.48
CA THR A 295 -14.44 5.79 17.99
C THR A 295 -14.04 6.80 19.03
N GLU A 296 -14.75 7.90 19.25
CA GLU A 296 -14.31 8.95 20.20
C GLU A 296 -15.48 9.55 20.99
N ASP A 297 -15.18 10.10 22.17
CA ASP A 297 -16.01 11.08 22.86
C ASP A 297 -15.90 12.43 22.14
N ALA A 298 -16.78 12.67 21.18
CA ALA A 298 -16.76 13.84 20.32
C ALA A 298 -17.39 15.05 21.02
N ARG A 299 -16.54 15.98 21.48
CA ARG A 299 -16.91 17.31 22.00
C ARG A 299 -15.76 18.31 21.83
N ALA A 300 -16.05 19.60 22.01
CA ALA A 300 -15.02 20.63 22.02
C ALA A 300 -14.01 20.41 23.17
N PRO A 301 -12.73 20.80 23.02
CA PRO A 301 -12.13 21.50 21.89
C PRO A 301 -11.52 20.60 20.78
N TRP A 302 -11.56 19.27 20.89
CA TRP A 302 -10.89 18.38 19.91
C TRP A 302 -11.79 17.95 18.75
N SER A 303 -13.11 17.96 18.93
CA SER A 303 -14.11 17.69 17.87
C SER A 303 -14.84 18.98 17.50
N GLY A 304 -15.17 19.11 16.21
CA GLY A 304 -15.98 20.21 15.70
C GLY A 304 -17.47 20.11 16.03
N LEU A 305 -17.92 18.93 16.48
CA LEU A 305 -19.30 18.63 16.86
C LEU A 305 -19.36 18.04 18.27
N ASP A 306 -20.47 18.27 18.95
CA ASP A 306 -20.80 17.66 20.25
C ASP A 306 -21.80 16.51 20.02
N ARG A 307 -21.29 15.27 20.04
CA ARG A 307 -22.06 14.04 19.80
C ARG A 307 -21.92 13.02 20.95
N GLY A 308 -21.11 13.33 21.97
CA GLY A 308 -20.67 12.37 22.98
C GLY A 308 -19.92 11.19 22.34
N MET A 309 -20.02 10.01 22.95
CA MET A 309 -19.36 8.80 22.42
C MET A 309 -19.92 8.38 21.06
N VAL A 310 -19.15 8.63 20.00
CA VAL A 310 -19.45 8.26 18.62
C VAL A 310 -19.34 6.73 18.48
N TRP A 311 -20.48 6.09 18.25
CA TRP A 311 -20.57 4.64 18.22
C TRP A 311 -21.72 4.17 17.32
N GLY A 312 -21.38 3.63 16.15
CA GLY A 312 -22.34 3.21 15.11
C GLY A 312 -22.64 4.27 14.05
N GLU A 313 -21.96 5.41 14.12
CA GLU A 313 -22.07 6.55 13.19
C GLU A 313 -20.66 6.96 12.74
N VAL A 314 -20.56 7.55 11.54
CA VAL A 314 -19.26 7.97 11.00
C VAL A 314 -18.56 8.97 11.91
N HIS A 315 -17.27 8.77 12.12
CA HIS A 315 -16.38 9.60 12.93
C HIS A 315 -16.16 10.97 12.29
N ASP A 316 -15.83 11.02 11.00
CA ASP A 316 -15.56 12.27 10.28
C ASP A 316 -16.76 13.23 10.29
N GLU A 317 -16.53 14.47 10.73
CA GLU A 317 -17.59 15.46 10.91
C GLU A 317 -18.23 15.91 9.59
N ASN A 318 -17.45 15.99 8.50
CA ASN A 318 -17.97 16.35 7.19
C ASN A 318 -18.86 15.25 6.63
N ALA A 319 -18.43 13.99 6.72
CA ALA A 319 -19.23 12.84 6.31
C ALA A 319 -20.50 12.75 7.13
N TYR A 320 -20.43 12.96 8.46
CA TYR A 320 -21.60 13.03 9.33
C TYR A 320 -22.55 14.15 8.87
N GLY A 321 -22.05 15.36 8.65
CA GLY A 321 -22.82 16.50 8.15
C GLY A 321 -23.45 16.29 6.78
N MET A 322 -22.89 15.38 5.96
CA MET A 322 -23.43 14.97 4.66
C MET A 322 -24.38 13.76 4.75
N GLY A 323 -24.84 13.40 5.95
CA GLY A 323 -25.77 12.28 6.14
C GLY A 323 -25.10 10.90 6.18
N GLY A 324 -23.80 10.87 6.45
CA GLY A 324 -23.00 9.65 6.61
C GLY A 324 -22.51 9.00 5.32
N VAL A 325 -22.82 9.58 4.15
CA VAL A 325 -22.39 9.09 2.84
C VAL A 325 -21.49 10.13 2.17
N ALA A 326 -20.19 9.90 2.23
CA ALA A 326 -19.19 10.79 1.66
C ALA A 326 -18.09 10.03 0.90
N GLY A 327 -17.62 10.58 -0.20
CA GLY A 327 -16.57 9.95 -1.00
C GLY A 327 -15.25 9.75 -0.26
N HIS A 328 -15.00 10.54 0.78
CA HIS A 328 -13.75 10.50 1.54
C HIS A 328 -13.80 9.64 2.83
N ALA A 329 -14.98 9.35 3.38
CA ALA A 329 -15.18 8.66 4.66
C ALA A 329 -16.63 8.12 4.83
N GLY A 330 -16.85 7.24 5.82
CA GLY A 330 -18.18 6.77 6.23
C GLY A 330 -18.52 5.31 5.90
N VAL A 331 -17.63 4.58 5.23
CA VAL A 331 -17.78 3.14 5.06
C VAL A 331 -17.43 2.44 6.36
N PHE A 332 -18.29 1.52 6.79
CA PHE A 332 -18.01 0.57 7.86
C PHE A 332 -17.68 -0.79 7.27
N SER A 333 -16.76 -1.56 7.88
CA SER A 333 -16.42 -2.92 7.43
C SER A 333 -15.81 -3.79 8.53
N THR A 334 -15.68 -5.09 8.26
CA THR A 334 -14.87 -6.04 9.04
C THR A 334 -13.52 -6.28 8.38
N ALA A 335 -12.60 -6.91 9.11
CA ALA A 335 -11.30 -7.32 8.57
C ALA A 335 -11.48 -8.36 7.45
N TRP A 336 -12.42 -9.30 7.62
CA TRP A 336 -12.70 -10.33 6.62
C TRP A 336 -13.19 -9.74 5.29
N ASP A 337 -14.15 -8.82 5.33
CA ASP A 337 -14.68 -8.21 4.10
C ASP A 337 -13.61 -7.38 3.37
N LEU A 338 -12.74 -6.66 4.11
CA LEU A 338 -11.59 -5.99 3.49
C LEU A 338 -10.56 -6.97 2.92
N ALA A 339 -10.38 -8.14 3.53
CA ALA A 339 -9.53 -9.18 2.95
C ALA A 339 -10.13 -9.73 1.64
N VAL A 340 -11.46 -9.85 1.54
CA VAL A 340 -12.15 -10.20 0.28
C VAL A 340 -11.85 -9.15 -0.80
N LEU A 341 -11.95 -7.86 -0.46
CA LEU A 341 -11.57 -6.79 -1.39
C LEU A 341 -10.10 -6.89 -1.81
N ALA A 342 -9.20 -7.08 -0.85
CA ALA A 342 -7.77 -7.22 -1.11
C ALA A 342 -7.48 -8.40 -2.06
N ARG A 343 -8.08 -9.56 -1.78
CA ARG A 343 -7.97 -10.75 -2.63
C ARG A 343 -8.53 -10.52 -4.02
N THR A 344 -9.64 -9.78 -4.13
CA THR A 344 -10.28 -9.41 -5.41
C THR A 344 -9.32 -8.61 -6.28
N LEU A 345 -8.66 -7.59 -5.71
CA LEU A 345 -7.70 -6.76 -6.43
C LEU A 345 -6.44 -7.55 -6.79
N LEU A 346 -5.87 -8.31 -5.87
CA LEU A 346 -4.71 -9.18 -6.15
C LEU A 346 -5.02 -10.31 -7.17
N ASN A 347 -6.30 -10.60 -7.42
CA ASN A 347 -6.76 -11.51 -8.47
C ASN A 347 -6.95 -10.83 -9.85
N GLY A 348 -6.66 -9.52 -9.97
CA GLY A 348 -6.96 -8.73 -11.16
C GLY A 348 -8.44 -8.41 -11.31
N GLY A 349 -9.13 -8.13 -10.19
CA GLY A 349 -10.49 -7.58 -10.14
C GLY A 349 -11.61 -8.60 -10.00
N ALA A 350 -11.31 -9.86 -9.66
CA ALA A 350 -12.29 -10.95 -9.56
C ALA A 350 -12.17 -11.76 -8.26
N TYR A 351 -13.31 -12.28 -7.79
CA TYR A 351 -13.41 -13.11 -6.59
C TYR A 351 -14.48 -14.17 -6.79
N GLY A 352 -14.07 -15.44 -6.88
CA GLY A 352 -14.95 -16.51 -7.35
C GLY A 352 -15.50 -16.18 -8.74
N ASP A 353 -16.83 -16.19 -8.88
CA ASP A 353 -17.51 -15.87 -10.13
C ASP A 353 -17.80 -14.37 -10.32
N ALA A 354 -17.60 -13.55 -9.29
CA ALA A 354 -17.80 -12.11 -9.37
C ALA A 354 -16.57 -11.41 -9.96
N ARG A 355 -16.80 -10.41 -10.80
CA ARG A 355 -15.79 -9.47 -11.30
C ARG A 355 -16.29 -8.05 -11.15
N ILE A 356 -15.49 -7.21 -10.51
CA ILE A 356 -15.81 -5.78 -10.32
C ILE A 356 -14.92 -4.86 -11.17
N LEU A 357 -13.76 -5.35 -11.63
CA LEU A 357 -12.81 -4.61 -12.47
C LEU A 357 -12.13 -5.57 -13.46
N SER A 358 -11.71 -5.05 -14.61
CA SER A 358 -10.76 -5.75 -15.49
C SER A 358 -9.36 -5.80 -14.87
N PRO A 359 -8.48 -6.75 -15.28
CA PRO A 359 -7.08 -6.74 -14.83
C PRO A 359 -6.35 -5.44 -15.19
N ALA A 360 -6.60 -4.88 -16.39
CA ALA A 360 -5.99 -3.61 -16.79
C ALA A 360 -6.42 -2.45 -15.89
N SER A 361 -7.70 -2.42 -15.48
CA SER A 361 -8.23 -1.42 -14.55
C SER A 361 -7.62 -1.54 -13.16
N VAL A 362 -7.35 -2.76 -12.68
CA VAL A 362 -6.61 -2.97 -11.43
C VAL A 362 -5.16 -2.49 -11.55
N GLU A 363 -4.49 -2.73 -12.68
CA GLU A 363 -3.12 -2.24 -12.87
C GLU A 363 -3.05 -0.70 -12.83
N LEU A 364 -4.08 0.03 -13.29
CA LEU A 364 -4.16 1.48 -13.08
C LEU A 364 -4.16 1.85 -11.58
N MET A 365 -4.78 1.04 -10.73
CA MET A 365 -4.79 1.30 -9.29
C MET A 365 -3.43 1.06 -8.63
N PHE A 366 -2.54 0.27 -9.25
CA PHE A 366 -1.21 -0.07 -8.74
C PHE A 366 -0.05 0.58 -9.53
N THR A 367 -0.37 1.49 -10.47
CA THR A 367 0.61 2.23 -11.26
C THR A 367 0.84 3.59 -10.64
N ASP A 368 2.10 3.97 -10.40
CA ASP A 368 2.41 5.30 -9.88
C ASP A 368 2.17 6.40 -10.93
N PHE A 369 1.22 7.29 -10.65
CA PHE A 369 0.92 8.49 -11.43
C PHE A 369 1.56 9.76 -10.84
N ASN A 370 2.24 9.64 -9.70
CA ASN A 370 2.86 10.74 -8.97
C ASN A 370 4.40 10.71 -9.05
N THR A 371 4.99 10.19 -10.13
CA THR A 371 6.46 10.12 -10.31
C THR A 371 7.16 11.49 -10.24
N ALA A 372 6.43 12.60 -10.33
CA ALA A 372 6.93 13.97 -10.15
C ALA A 372 6.99 14.42 -8.67
N PHE A 373 6.48 13.61 -7.74
CA PHE A 373 6.39 13.87 -6.30
C PHE A 373 7.01 12.69 -5.52
N PRO A 374 8.35 12.56 -5.49
CA PRO A 374 9.01 11.44 -4.83
C PRO A 374 8.63 11.34 -3.35
N GLY A 375 8.28 10.14 -2.88
CA GLY A 375 7.76 9.86 -1.54
C GLY A 375 6.23 9.92 -1.43
N ASP A 376 5.53 10.44 -2.43
CA ASP A 376 4.06 10.53 -2.49
C ASP A 376 3.48 9.64 -3.62
N GLU A 377 4.14 8.51 -3.89
CA GLU A 377 3.76 7.58 -4.95
C GLU A 377 2.30 7.16 -4.79
N HIS A 378 1.53 7.24 -5.88
CA HIS A 378 0.09 7.04 -5.85
C HIS A 378 -0.43 6.40 -7.12
N GLY A 379 -1.21 5.35 -6.92
CA GLY A 379 -2.13 4.85 -7.93
C GLY A 379 -3.42 5.66 -7.99
N LEU A 380 -4.41 5.12 -8.69
CA LEU A 380 -5.75 5.70 -8.67
C LEU A 380 -6.43 5.41 -7.32
N GLY A 381 -6.21 6.31 -6.35
CA GLY A 381 -6.77 6.27 -4.99
C GLY A 381 -5.95 5.51 -3.96
N PHE A 382 -5.05 4.61 -4.38
CA PHE A 382 -4.16 3.90 -3.47
C PHE A 382 -2.84 4.67 -3.30
N GLU A 383 -2.39 4.77 -2.06
CA GLU A 383 -0.99 5.10 -1.77
C GLU A 383 -0.12 3.91 -2.18
N LEU A 384 1.06 4.18 -2.74
CA LEU A 384 2.04 3.16 -3.16
C LEU A 384 3.36 3.36 -2.41
N TYR A 385 4.07 2.26 -2.18
CA TYR A 385 5.45 2.25 -1.67
C TYR A 385 5.71 3.00 -0.33
N GLN A 386 4.71 3.03 0.55
CA GLN A 386 4.73 3.83 1.78
C GLN A 386 5.26 3.05 3.00
N HIS A 387 6.57 3.03 3.24
CA HIS A 387 7.20 2.32 4.37
C HIS A 387 6.64 2.74 5.74
N TRP A 388 6.19 4.00 5.90
CA TRP A 388 5.70 4.53 7.17
C TRP A 388 4.43 3.87 7.71
N TYR A 389 3.75 3.03 6.93
CA TYR A 389 2.71 2.11 7.45
C TYR A 389 2.68 0.74 6.78
N MET A 390 3.27 0.59 5.58
CA MET A 390 3.41 -0.68 4.89
C MET A 390 4.65 -1.46 5.36
N GLY A 391 5.55 -0.85 6.16
CA GLY A 391 6.78 -1.47 6.63
C GLY A 391 7.56 -2.14 5.50
N ALA A 392 8.17 -3.28 5.81
CA ALA A 392 8.91 -4.09 4.86
C ALA A 392 8.04 -4.84 3.84
N LEU A 393 6.69 -4.69 3.85
CA LEU A 393 5.86 -5.12 2.71
C LEU A 393 5.95 -4.12 1.55
N ALA A 394 6.42 -2.89 1.80
CA ALA A 394 6.50 -1.84 0.80
C ALA A 394 7.41 -2.28 -0.37
N THR A 395 6.82 -2.31 -1.55
CA THR A 395 7.52 -2.39 -2.84
C THR A 395 6.96 -1.29 -3.74
N PRO A 396 7.61 -1.00 -4.89
CA PRO A 396 7.06 -0.04 -5.85
C PRO A 396 5.64 -0.34 -6.33
N ARG A 397 5.14 -1.57 -6.14
CA ARG A 397 3.76 -1.98 -6.48
C ARG A 397 2.87 -2.30 -5.27
N THR A 398 3.40 -2.21 -4.05
CA THR A 398 2.60 -2.46 -2.86
C THR A 398 1.64 -1.30 -2.68
N ALA A 399 0.36 -1.61 -2.60
CA ALA A 399 -0.71 -0.64 -2.55
C ALA A 399 -1.44 -0.72 -1.21
N GLY A 400 -1.86 0.41 -0.68
CA GLY A 400 -2.61 0.45 0.56
C GLY A 400 -3.31 1.77 0.80
N HIS A 401 -3.94 1.86 1.97
CA HIS A 401 -4.43 3.12 2.51
C HIS A 401 -4.61 2.97 4.03
N THR A 402 -4.46 4.08 4.76
CA THR A 402 -4.75 4.14 6.20
C THR A 402 -6.03 4.90 6.52
N GLY A 403 -6.64 4.65 7.69
CA GLY A 403 -7.78 5.40 8.22
C GLY A 403 -7.43 6.08 9.52
N PHE A 404 -8.03 7.24 9.76
CA PHE A 404 -7.77 8.05 10.94
C PHE A 404 -8.11 7.31 12.25
N THR A 405 -9.17 6.50 12.24
CA THR A 405 -9.65 5.69 13.37
C THR A 405 -8.71 4.56 13.79
N GLY A 406 -7.62 4.30 13.05
CA GLY A 406 -6.66 3.24 13.34
C GLY A 406 -6.69 2.07 12.34
N THR A 407 -7.49 2.17 11.29
CA THR A 407 -7.63 1.14 10.25
C THR A 407 -6.54 1.22 9.18
N SER A 408 -6.20 0.11 8.53
CA SER A 408 -5.36 0.09 7.33
C SER A 408 -5.52 -1.22 6.54
N VAL A 409 -5.27 -1.14 5.24
CA VAL A 409 -5.16 -2.29 4.34
C VAL A 409 -3.89 -2.15 3.50
N VAL A 410 -3.16 -3.25 3.33
CA VAL A 410 -1.93 -3.33 2.52
C VAL A 410 -2.01 -4.57 1.64
N LEU A 411 -1.69 -4.41 0.35
CA LEU A 411 -1.72 -5.44 -0.67
C LEU A 411 -0.36 -5.45 -1.37
N ASP A 412 0.34 -6.58 -1.33
CA ASP A 412 1.62 -6.74 -2.03
C ASP A 412 1.45 -7.73 -3.20
N PRO A 413 1.29 -7.24 -4.45
CA PRO A 413 1.16 -8.10 -5.60
C PRO A 413 2.46 -8.84 -5.96
N THR A 414 3.62 -8.45 -5.40
CA THR A 414 4.90 -9.14 -5.65
C THR A 414 5.00 -10.45 -4.87
N THR A 415 4.39 -10.52 -3.68
CA THR A 415 4.38 -11.72 -2.83
C THR A 415 3.02 -12.41 -2.77
N ASP A 416 1.98 -11.79 -3.34
CA ASP A 416 0.57 -12.21 -3.26
C ASP A 416 0.02 -12.17 -1.82
N ALA A 417 0.63 -11.34 -0.96
CA ALA A 417 0.29 -11.17 0.44
C ALA A 417 -0.65 -9.97 0.66
N PHE A 418 -1.43 -10.04 1.73
CA PHE A 418 -2.30 -8.94 2.16
C PHE A 418 -2.37 -8.87 3.69
N LEU A 419 -2.48 -7.65 4.20
CA LEU A 419 -2.60 -7.33 5.61
C LEU A 419 -3.75 -6.34 5.83
N VAL A 420 -4.59 -6.63 6.81
CA VAL A 420 -5.63 -5.74 7.31
C VAL A 420 -5.42 -5.56 8.82
N VAL A 421 -5.33 -4.31 9.27
CA VAL A 421 -5.26 -3.95 10.69
C VAL A 421 -6.38 -2.97 10.97
N LEU A 422 -7.39 -3.38 11.74
CA LEU A 422 -8.50 -2.49 12.12
C LEU A 422 -8.43 -2.20 13.61
N GLY A 423 -7.94 -1.02 13.96
CA GLY A 423 -7.93 -0.51 15.34
C GLY A 423 -9.01 0.55 15.59
N ASN A 424 -9.24 0.85 16.87
CA ASN A 424 -9.99 2.02 17.35
C ASN A 424 -9.05 3.01 18.07
N SER A 425 -8.00 3.46 17.37
CA SER A 425 -6.92 4.31 17.89
C SER A 425 -7.34 5.69 18.41
N VAL A 426 -8.56 6.12 18.10
CA VAL A 426 -9.13 7.38 18.60
C VAL A 426 -10.05 7.17 19.80
N HIS A 427 -10.15 5.95 20.34
CA HIS A 427 -11.00 5.60 21.48
C HIS A 427 -10.22 5.70 22.80
N PRO A 428 -10.54 6.65 23.69
CA PRO A 428 -11.76 7.48 23.71
C PRO A 428 -11.60 8.86 23.07
N VAL A 429 -10.38 9.32 22.76
CA VAL A 429 -10.17 10.66 22.18
C VAL A 429 -9.11 10.64 21.07
N ARG A 430 -9.33 11.42 20.01
CA ARG A 430 -8.42 11.51 18.86
C ARG A 430 -6.99 11.97 19.18
N SER A 431 -6.79 12.71 20.27
CA SER A 431 -5.47 13.19 20.70
C SER A 431 -4.55 12.07 21.21
N TRP A 432 -5.09 10.89 21.52
CA TRP A 432 -4.29 9.72 21.91
C TRP A 432 -3.66 9.00 20.72
N ARG A 433 -4.16 9.27 19.50
CA ARG A 433 -3.63 8.65 18.29
C ARG A 433 -2.16 9.02 18.12
N SER A 434 -1.31 8.01 18.12
CA SER A 434 0.12 8.13 17.85
C SER A 434 0.44 7.43 16.53
N GLY A 435 1.15 8.08 15.61
CA GLY A 435 1.75 7.53 14.38
C GLY A 435 1.14 6.28 13.70
N SER A 436 2.03 5.38 13.26
CA SER A 436 1.70 4.14 12.53
C SER A 436 2.49 2.91 13.02
N ALA A 437 3.18 2.98 14.17
CA ALA A 437 4.06 1.89 14.63
C ALA A 437 3.39 0.50 14.69
N PRO A 438 2.13 0.34 15.14
CA PRO A 438 1.46 -0.96 15.10
C PRO A 438 1.24 -1.50 13.69
N ARG A 439 1.04 -0.62 12.71
CA ARG A 439 0.87 -1.00 11.30
C ARG A 439 2.21 -1.46 10.71
N VAL A 440 3.27 -0.69 10.97
CA VAL A 440 4.65 -1.01 10.55
C VAL A 440 5.09 -2.34 11.13
N ALA A 441 4.99 -2.52 12.45
CA ALA A 441 5.36 -3.77 13.12
C ALA A 441 4.58 -4.97 12.54
N ALA A 442 3.28 -4.82 12.30
CA ALA A 442 2.48 -5.89 11.73
C ALA A 442 2.89 -6.22 10.28
N ALA A 443 3.22 -5.20 9.49
CA ALA A 443 3.66 -5.36 8.12
C ALA A 443 5.07 -5.96 8.04
N ASP A 444 6.01 -5.53 8.89
CA ASP A 444 7.36 -6.09 8.97
C ASP A 444 7.34 -7.58 9.27
N HIS A 445 6.52 -7.99 10.25
CA HIS A 445 6.37 -9.41 10.58
C HIS A 445 5.71 -10.20 9.45
N LEU A 446 4.71 -9.67 8.75
CA LEU A 446 4.14 -10.37 7.59
C LEU A 446 5.14 -10.46 6.43
N ALA A 447 5.90 -9.39 6.16
CA ALA A 447 6.93 -9.39 5.14
C ALA A 447 8.02 -10.42 5.45
N ARG A 448 8.40 -10.54 6.72
CA ARG A 448 9.35 -11.54 7.18
C ARG A 448 8.77 -12.96 7.17
N ALA A 449 7.46 -13.12 7.38
CA ALA A 449 6.79 -14.41 7.26
C ALA A 449 6.80 -14.96 5.82
N VAL A 450 7.02 -14.12 4.80
CA VAL A 450 7.21 -14.59 3.41
C VAL A 450 8.65 -15.12 3.27
N PRO A 451 8.88 -16.41 2.98
CA PRO A 451 10.22 -16.99 2.91
C PRO A 451 11.10 -16.39 1.79
N VAL A 452 12.42 -16.24 2.03
CA VAL A 452 13.45 -15.91 1.01
C VAL A 452 14.36 -17.11 0.85
N ARG A 453 13.89 -18.08 0.05
CA ARG A 453 14.60 -19.33 -0.16
C ARG A 453 16.05 -19.07 -0.59
N PRO A 454 17.06 -19.66 0.11
CA PRO A 454 18.46 -19.55 -0.27
C PRO A 454 18.70 -19.91 -1.74
N ALA A 455 19.61 -19.19 -2.39
CA ALA A 455 19.98 -19.48 -3.77
C ALA A 455 20.64 -20.85 -3.91
N HIS A 456 21.40 -21.27 -2.89
CA HIS A 456 22.14 -22.51 -2.84
C HIS A 456 22.07 -23.15 -1.45
N GLY A 457 21.98 -24.48 -1.41
CA GLY A 457 22.01 -25.23 -0.15
C GLY A 457 20.77 -25.00 0.72
N ARG A 458 20.98 -24.92 2.05
CA ARG A 458 19.90 -24.85 3.05
C ARG A 458 19.80 -23.49 3.75
N THR A 459 20.84 -22.68 3.70
CA THR A 459 20.93 -21.43 4.47
C THR A 459 21.62 -20.34 3.66
N ALA A 460 21.14 -19.10 3.77
CA ALA A 460 21.85 -17.91 3.32
C ALA A 460 22.29 -17.07 4.54
N TRP A 461 23.27 -16.20 4.36
CA TRP A 461 23.54 -15.15 5.34
C TRP A 461 22.48 -14.07 5.22
N PHE A 462 21.96 -13.60 6.35
CA PHE A 462 20.93 -12.56 6.42
C PHE A 462 21.38 -11.43 7.36
N SER A 463 21.26 -10.19 6.92
CA SER A 463 21.71 -9.00 7.65
C SER A 463 20.83 -8.62 8.85
N GLY A 464 19.61 -9.14 8.93
CA GLY A 464 18.60 -8.65 9.88
C GLY A 464 17.74 -7.52 9.31
N MET A 465 16.74 -7.11 10.11
CA MET A 465 15.78 -6.02 9.85
C MET A 465 15.73 -5.04 11.04
N ALA A 466 16.78 -4.98 11.85
CA ALA A 466 16.81 -4.10 13.02
C ALA A 466 17.21 -2.68 12.60
N ASN A 467 16.46 -1.67 13.07
CA ASN A 467 16.80 -0.25 12.93
C ASN A 467 18.06 0.12 13.74
N ASP A 468 18.75 1.18 13.32
CA ASP A 468 19.93 1.80 13.95
C ASP A 468 21.07 0.80 14.17
N THR A 469 21.31 -0.07 13.17
CA THR A 469 22.34 -1.12 13.26
C THR A 469 23.37 -1.04 12.14
N THR A 470 24.54 -1.60 12.42
CA THR A 470 25.56 -1.91 11.40
C THR A 470 25.93 -3.38 11.55
N ALA A 471 25.74 -4.16 10.49
CA ALA A 471 26.06 -5.58 10.44
C ALA A 471 27.20 -5.83 9.44
N THR A 472 28.19 -6.63 9.80
CA THR A 472 29.32 -6.99 8.93
C THR A 472 29.46 -8.50 8.75
N LEU A 473 29.75 -8.91 7.52
CA LEU A 473 30.05 -10.29 7.14
C LEU A 473 31.41 -10.30 6.45
N THR A 474 32.44 -10.76 7.15
CA THR A 474 33.84 -10.61 6.74
C THR A 474 34.45 -11.96 6.40
N LEU A 475 35.00 -12.07 5.18
CA LEU A 475 35.71 -13.26 4.72
C LEU A 475 37.14 -13.27 5.29
N PRO A 476 37.76 -14.46 5.43
CA PRO A 476 39.18 -14.54 5.73
C PRO A 476 40.03 -13.88 4.64
N ALA A 477 41.31 -13.60 4.95
CA ALA A 477 42.25 -13.13 3.93
C ALA A 477 42.39 -14.13 2.78
N VAL A 478 42.28 -13.64 1.55
CA VAL A 478 42.39 -14.40 0.31
C VAL A 478 43.60 -13.93 -0.52
N PRO A 479 44.15 -14.79 -1.40
CA PRO A 479 45.26 -14.44 -2.28
C PRO A 479 44.98 -13.25 -3.19
N HIS A 480 46.07 -12.63 -3.66
CA HIS A 480 46.04 -11.51 -4.61
C HIS A 480 45.49 -11.94 -5.97
N THR A 481 44.93 -10.98 -6.71
CA THR A 481 44.46 -11.19 -8.10
C THR A 481 43.43 -12.31 -8.17
N ALA A 482 42.32 -12.13 -7.45
CA ALA A 482 41.21 -13.06 -7.41
C ALA A 482 39.89 -12.37 -7.74
N ARG A 483 38.82 -13.14 -7.93
CA ARG A 483 37.48 -12.64 -8.19
C ARG A 483 36.49 -13.18 -7.16
N LEU A 484 35.74 -12.29 -6.52
CA LEU A 484 34.56 -12.65 -5.74
C LEU A 484 33.42 -13.05 -6.68
N SER A 485 32.74 -14.13 -6.35
CA SER A 485 31.45 -14.50 -6.91
C SER A 485 30.51 -14.93 -5.79
N CYS A 486 29.30 -14.37 -5.76
CA CYS A 486 28.26 -14.78 -4.81
C CYS A 486 26.86 -14.49 -5.37
N ALA A 487 25.82 -14.96 -4.68
CA ALA A 487 24.45 -14.53 -4.88
C ALA A 487 24.11 -13.44 -3.85
N LEU A 488 23.39 -12.41 -4.29
CA LEU A 488 22.95 -11.28 -3.48
C LEU A 488 21.45 -11.05 -3.69
N TRP A 489 20.73 -10.86 -2.60
CA TRP A 489 19.33 -10.45 -2.59
C TRP A 489 19.20 -9.26 -1.66
N TRP A 490 18.49 -8.21 -2.04
CA TRP A 490 18.29 -7.06 -1.16
C TRP A 490 16.91 -6.43 -1.31
N ASP A 491 16.39 -5.94 -0.20
CA ASP A 491 15.23 -5.08 -0.13
C ASP A 491 15.44 -4.19 1.09
N THR A 492 15.85 -2.94 0.86
CA THR A 492 16.23 -1.99 1.92
C THR A 492 15.44 -0.69 1.79
N GLU A 493 15.40 0.15 2.83
CA GLU A 493 14.81 1.49 2.69
C GLU A 493 15.58 2.28 1.62
N PRO A 494 14.90 2.75 0.55
CA PRO A 494 15.56 3.43 -0.56
C PRO A 494 16.33 4.67 -0.14
N GLY A 495 17.58 4.78 -0.58
CA GLY A 495 18.41 5.97 -0.38
C GLY A 495 18.89 6.18 1.04
N THR A 496 18.50 5.31 1.97
CA THR A 496 18.78 5.45 3.41
C THR A 496 19.55 4.23 3.91
N ASP A 497 18.98 3.05 3.75
CA ASP A 497 19.61 1.78 4.11
C ASP A 497 20.41 1.24 2.93
N ALA A 498 21.59 0.68 3.19
CA ALA A 498 22.47 0.20 2.13
C ALA A 498 23.31 -1.01 2.54
N ALA A 499 23.64 -1.83 1.54
CA ALA A 499 24.70 -2.82 1.63
C ALA A 499 25.91 -2.38 0.81
N HIS A 500 27.08 -2.48 1.44
CA HIS A 500 28.36 -2.11 0.87
C HIS A 500 29.26 -3.34 0.78
N LEU A 501 29.83 -3.59 -0.39
CA LEU A 501 30.95 -4.50 -0.58
C LEU A 501 32.24 -3.71 -0.42
N GLU A 502 33.10 -4.15 0.49
CA GLU A 502 34.33 -3.46 0.84
C GLU A 502 35.52 -4.42 0.84
N SER A 503 36.71 -3.90 0.54
CA SER A 503 37.97 -4.63 0.59
C SER A 503 38.97 -3.96 1.52
N SER A 504 39.87 -4.75 2.09
CA SER A 504 40.94 -4.29 2.97
C SER A 504 42.26 -4.98 2.63
N PRO A 505 43.31 -4.23 2.22
CA PRO A 505 44.62 -4.79 1.90
C PRO A 505 45.54 -4.92 3.14
N ASP A 506 45.12 -4.42 4.30
CA ASP A 506 45.94 -4.27 5.51
C ASP A 506 45.38 -5.08 6.71
N GLY A 507 44.73 -6.21 6.41
CA GLY A 507 44.21 -7.13 7.43
C GLY A 507 42.91 -6.69 8.11
N GLY A 508 42.25 -5.64 7.62
CA GLY A 508 40.99 -5.10 8.14
C GLY A 508 41.12 -3.78 8.88
N THR A 509 42.28 -3.11 8.80
CA THR A 509 42.53 -1.83 9.47
C THR A 509 41.88 -0.68 8.69
N THR A 510 42.02 -0.68 7.36
CA THR A 510 41.36 0.26 6.44
C THR A 510 40.46 -0.48 5.46
N TRP A 511 39.31 0.11 5.16
CA TRP A 511 38.30 -0.47 4.27
C TRP A 511 37.96 0.49 3.14
N HIS A 512 37.97 -0.02 1.92
CA HIS A 512 37.68 0.72 0.70
C HIS A 512 36.48 0.10 -0.03
N PRO A 513 35.59 0.91 -0.62
CA PRO A 513 34.53 0.38 -1.48
C PRO A 513 35.10 -0.49 -2.59
N LEU A 514 34.48 -1.65 -2.83
CA LEU A 514 34.85 -2.58 -3.88
C LEU A 514 33.76 -2.59 -4.96
N PRO A 515 34.04 -2.06 -6.16
CA PRO A 515 33.10 -2.10 -7.27
C PRO A 515 32.70 -3.53 -7.62
N PHE A 516 31.44 -3.74 -7.99
CA PHE A 516 30.95 -5.04 -8.45
C PHE A 516 29.93 -4.89 -9.57
N THR A 517 29.61 -6.01 -10.23
CA THR A 517 28.52 -6.08 -11.20
C THR A 517 27.48 -7.09 -10.74
N THR A 518 26.22 -6.83 -11.09
CA THR A 518 25.10 -7.74 -10.86
C THR A 518 24.57 -8.27 -12.19
N ALA A 519 24.23 -9.55 -12.22
CA ALA A 519 23.49 -10.19 -13.30
C ALA A 519 22.18 -10.80 -12.74
N GLY A 520 21.10 -10.72 -13.51
CA GLY A 520 19.76 -11.12 -13.05
C GLY A 520 18.67 -10.29 -13.74
N ASP A 521 17.57 -10.04 -13.03
CA ASP A 521 16.43 -9.27 -13.55
C ASP A 521 16.73 -7.77 -13.71
N THR A 522 17.63 -7.24 -12.89
CA THR A 522 18.11 -5.85 -12.95
C THR A 522 19.64 -5.82 -13.00
N PRO A 523 20.25 -6.22 -14.13
CA PRO A 523 21.69 -6.29 -14.25
C PRO A 523 22.29 -4.88 -14.33
N GLY A 524 23.46 -4.69 -13.73
CA GLY A 524 24.13 -3.40 -13.79
C GLY A 524 25.43 -3.31 -12.99
N PRO A 525 26.28 -2.32 -13.31
CA PRO A 525 27.48 -2.01 -12.54
C PRO A 525 27.14 -1.22 -11.27
N HIS A 526 27.86 -1.51 -10.19
CA HIS A 526 27.80 -0.82 -8.90
C HIS A 526 29.19 -0.23 -8.59
N PRO A 527 29.56 0.91 -9.21
CA PRO A 527 30.92 1.45 -9.16
C PRO A 527 31.34 1.93 -7.77
N THR A 528 30.38 2.24 -6.90
CA THR A 528 30.60 2.62 -5.49
C THR A 528 30.57 1.42 -4.55
N GLY A 529 30.48 0.19 -5.07
CA GLY A 529 30.36 -1.02 -4.27
C GLY A 529 29.14 -1.04 -3.36
N THR A 530 28.05 -0.38 -3.74
CA THR A 530 26.87 -0.16 -2.88
C THR A 530 25.57 -0.49 -3.59
N VAL A 531 24.64 -1.14 -2.89
CA VAL A 531 23.22 -1.32 -3.30
C VAL A 531 22.27 -0.79 -2.24
N THR A 532 21.10 -0.31 -2.66
CA THR A 532 20.02 0.20 -1.81
C THR A 532 18.66 -0.03 -2.50
N GLY A 533 17.58 0.08 -1.75
CA GLY A 533 16.22 0.01 -2.26
C GLY A 533 15.80 -1.41 -2.65
N TRP A 534 14.98 -1.50 -3.68
CA TRP A 534 14.32 -2.73 -4.10
C TRP A 534 15.05 -3.41 -5.27
N SER A 535 15.45 -4.67 -5.09
CA SER A 535 16.18 -5.47 -6.10
C SER A 535 15.29 -6.30 -7.04
N GLY A 536 13.97 -6.18 -6.96
CA GLY A 536 13.07 -7.17 -7.55
C GLY A 536 12.61 -8.27 -6.60
N ARG A 537 13.21 -8.34 -5.40
CA ARG A 537 13.11 -9.50 -4.48
C ARG A 537 13.52 -10.81 -5.16
N THR A 538 14.53 -10.75 -6.03
CA THR A 538 15.14 -11.91 -6.69
C THR A 538 16.63 -11.98 -6.39
N TRP A 539 17.22 -13.16 -6.60
CA TRP A 539 18.65 -13.37 -6.38
C TRP A 539 19.45 -12.90 -7.60
N HIS A 540 20.43 -12.04 -7.36
CA HIS A 540 21.36 -11.54 -8.37
C HIS A 540 22.71 -12.22 -8.20
N THR A 541 23.36 -12.57 -9.31
CA THR A 541 24.76 -13.00 -9.26
C THR A 541 25.66 -11.78 -9.20
N VAL A 542 26.52 -11.72 -8.19
CA VAL A 542 27.52 -10.67 -8.00
C VAL A 542 28.88 -11.18 -8.46
N THR A 543 29.61 -10.32 -9.18
CA THR A 543 31.04 -10.52 -9.47
C THR A 543 31.83 -9.25 -9.17
N ALA A 544 32.98 -9.39 -8.52
CA ALA A 544 33.89 -8.29 -8.20
C ALA A 544 35.34 -8.73 -8.34
N ASP A 545 36.14 -7.97 -9.09
CA ASP A 545 37.58 -8.19 -9.22
C ASP A 545 38.31 -7.56 -8.03
N LEU A 546 39.18 -8.32 -7.36
CA LEU A 546 39.91 -7.82 -6.20
C LEU A 546 41.10 -6.96 -6.65
N PRO A 547 41.37 -5.83 -5.95
CA PRO A 547 42.55 -5.03 -6.21
C PRO A 547 43.83 -5.81 -5.90
N GLU A 548 44.94 -5.45 -6.55
CA GLU A 548 46.27 -5.90 -6.14
C GLU A 548 46.53 -5.41 -4.70
N ALA A 549 46.93 -6.31 -3.79
CA ALA A 549 47.09 -5.99 -2.37
C ALA A 549 48.51 -6.25 -1.86
N GLY A 550 48.81 -5.67 -0.70
CA GLY A 550 50.10 -5.78 0.00
C GLY A 550 50.35 -7.15 0.65
N PRO A 551 51.44 -7.33 1.42
CA PRO A 551 51.98 -8.64 1.80
C PRO A 551 51.10 -9.57 2.65
N SER A 552 49.94 -9.10 3.13
CA SER A 552 49.08 -9.80 4.10
C SER A 552 47.81 -10.44 3.50
N GLY A 553 47.66 -10.44 2.16
CA GLY A 553 46.41 -10.84 1.49
C GLY A 553 45.31 -9.78 1.54
N THR A 554 44.21 -9.99 0.82
CA THR A 554 43.06 -9.08 0.80
C THR A 554 41.93 -9.66 1.64
N ARG A 555 41.31 -8.87 2.52
CA ARG A 555 40.04 -9.23 3.18
C ARG A 555 38.88 -8.56 2.46
N LEU A 556 37.72 -9.22 2.50
CA LEU A 556 36.47 -8.73 1.93
C LEU A 556 35.40 -8.69 3.01
N ARG A 557 34.51 -7.70 2.97
CA ARG A 557 33.30 -7.74 3.79
C ARG A 557 32.08 -7.16 3.08
N TRP A 558 30.93 -7.69 3.46
CA TRP A 558 29.66 -6.99 3.30
C TRP A 558 29.37 -6.21 4.58
N ARG A 559 29.03 -4.93 4.44
CA ARG A 559 28.56 -4.07 5.53
C ARG A 559 27.14 -3.59 5.21
N CYS A 560 26.17 -3.91 6.05
CA CYS A 560 24.81 -3.39 5.97
C CYS A 560 24.61 -2.34 7.05
N THR A 561 24.02 -1.21 6.70
CA THR A 561 23.68 -0.14 7.64
C THR A 561 22.22 0.25 7.49
N THR A 562 21.54 0.41 8.61
CA THR A 562 20.14 0.85 8.67
C THR A 562 20.01 2.16 9.43
N ASP A 563 19.00 2.97 9.11
CA ASP A 563 18.66 4.17 9.89
C ASP A 563 17.71 3.87 11.06
N ARG A 564 17.16 4.92 11.68
CA ARG A 564 16.29 4.82 12.86
C ARG A 564 14.81 4.63 12.54
N ARG A 565 14.38 4.79 11.29
CA ARG A 565 12.97 4.95 10.93
C ARG A 565 12.37 3.65 10.46
N TYR A 566 12.78 3.18 9.29
CA TYR A 566 12.15 2.07 8.62
C TYR A 566 13.20 1.10 8.11
N VAL A 567 12.74 -0.09 7.74
CA VAL A 567 13.57 -1.10 7.09
C VAL A 567 12.83 -1.67 5.90
N GLY A 568 13.60 -2.15 4.94
CA GLY A 568 13.11 -3.16 4.00
C GLY A 568 13.17 -4.56 4.63
N ARG A 569 13.26 -5.59 3.79
CA ARG A 569 13.41 -7.00 4.25
C ARG A 569 14.86 -7.42 4.48
N GLY A 570 15.79 -6.46 4.45
CA GLY A 570 17.22 -6.65 4.67
C GLY A 570 17.95 -7.20 3.45
N VAL A 571 19.13 -7.75 3.68
CA VAL A 571 20.06 -8.22 2.65
C VAL A 571 20.45 -9.66 2.93
N TYR A 572 20.50 -10.46 1.87
CA TYR A 572 20.98 -11.83 1.93
C TYR A 572 22.15 -12.03 0.98
N VAL A 573 23.12 -12.80 1.47
CA VAL A 573 24.30 -13.19 0.71
C VAL A 573 24.44 -14.71 0.79
N ASP A 574 24.67 -15.35 -0.34
CA ASP A 574 24.77 -16.79 -0.46
C ASP A 574 25.81 -17.20 -1.52
N ALA A 575 26.24 -18.46 -1.52
CA ALA A 575 27.28 -19.02 -2.39
C ALA A 575 28.56 -18.16 -2.53
N LEU A 576 29.06 -17.62 -1.42
CA LEU A 576 30.32 -16.87 -1.34
C LEU A 576 31.53 -17.71 -1.79
N ARG A 577 32.12 -17.30 -2.92
CA ARG A 577 33.32 -17.91 -3.50
C ARG A 577 34.33 -16.85 -3.89
N VAL A 578 35.60 -17.14 -3.66
CA VAL A 578 36.71 -16.37 -4.22
C VAL A 578 37.50 -17.30 -5.14
N LEU A 579 37.64 -16.89 -6.40
CA LEU A 579 38.24 -17.66 -7.48
C LEU A 579 39.59 -17.06 -7.88
N ASP A 580 40.61 -17.88 -8.06
CA ASP A 580 41.89 -17.45 -8.65
C ASP A 580 41.75 -17.12 -10.16
N PRO A 581 42.79 -16.59 -10.84
CA PRO A 581 42.73 -16.26 -12.26
C PRO A 581 42.45 -17.46 -13.18
N THR A 582 42.64 -18.69 -12.69
CA THR A 582 42.34 -19.93 -13.42
C THR A 582 40.90 -20.42 -13.19
N GLY A 583 40.13 -19.70 -12.38
CA GLY A 583 38.76 -20.04 -12.00
C GLY A 583 38.64 -21.06 -10.87
N ARG A 584 39.75 -21.39 -10.18
CA ARG A 584 39.71 -22.36 -9.06
C ARG A 584 39.38 -21.65 -7.75
N PRO A 585 38.47 -22.21 -6.93
CA PRO A 585 38.10 -21.60 -5.66
C PRO A 585 39.24 -21.69 -4.63
N VAL A 586 39.76 -20.52 -4.26
CA VAL A 586 40.68 -20.31 -3.12
C VAL A 586 39.92 -20.12 -1.81
N PHE A 587 38.63 -19.81 -1.91
CA PHE A 587 37.65 -19.84 -0.82
C PHE A 587 36.30 -20.29 -1.39
N ASP A 588 35.61 -21.21 -0.72
CA ASP A 588 34.24 -21.59 -1.04
C ASP A 588 33.48 -21.86 0.25
N GLU A 589 32.47 -21.04 0.57
CA GLU A 589 31.76 -21.18 1.84
C GLU A 589 31.04 -22.53 2.01
N ALA A 590 30.76 -23.24 0.90
CA ALA A 590 30.19 -24.57 0.94
C ALA A 590 31.15 -25.61 1.54
N ARG A 591 32.45 -25.32 1.60
CA ARG A 591 33.46 -26.15 2.29
C ARG A 591 33.41 -25.81 3.78
N PRO A 592 33.11 -26.77 4.68
CA PRO A 592 32.98 -26.49 6.11
C PRO A 592 34.20 -25.79 6.74
N ALA A 593 35.41 -26.14 6.30
CA ALA A 593 36.64 -25.52 6.80
C ALA A 593 36.80 -24.04 6.38
N ASP A 594 36.29 -23.67 5.21
CA ASP A 594 36.32 -22.29 4.73
C ASP A 594 35.18 -21.48 5.36
N GLY A 595 33.96 -22.01 5.32
CA GLY A 595 32.77 -21.35 5.89
C GLY A 595 32.89 -21.05 7.39
N ALA A 596 33.57 -21.91 8.16
CA ALA A 596 33.82 -21.68 9.59
C ALA A 596 34.76 -20.50 9.89
N ARG A 597 35.47 -19.97 8.88
CA ARG A 597 36.37 -18.82 9.00
C ARG A 597 35.70 -17.47 8.69
N ILE A 598 34.41 -17.47 8.35
CA ILE A 598 33.64 -16.24 8.14
C ILE A 598 33.37 -15.59 9.49
N GLU A 599 33.73 -14.32 9.62
CA GLU A 599 33.46 -13.50 10.80
C GLU A 599 32.16 -12.71 10.58
N ALA A 600 31.13 -13.03 11.35
CA ALA A 600 29.82 -12.37 11.27
C ALA A 600 29.55 -11.54 12.53
N SER A 601 29.15 -10.28 12.34
CA SER A 601 28.61 -9.39 13.39
C SER A 601 27.25 -8.88 12.92
N GLY A 602 26.18 -9.20 13.64
CA GLY A 602 24.80 -8.86 13.26
C GLY A 602 24.19 -9.71 12.13
N TRP A 603 25.01 -10.34 11.28
CA TRP A 603 24.55 -11.31 10.28
C TRP A 603 24.28 -12.68 10.92
N VAL A 604 23.22 -13.34 10.46
CA VAL A 604 22.83 -14.69 10.90
C VAL A 604 22.67 -15.64 9.72
N ARG A 605 22.79 -16.96 9.95
CA ARG A 605 22.38 -17.97 8.97
C ARG A 605 20.86 -18.15 9.04
N ALA A 606 20.20 -17.93 7.92
CA ALA A 606 18.75 -17.99 7.75
C ALA A 606 18.37 -19.19 6.88
N GLU A 607 17.41 -20.01 7.33
CA GLU A 607 16.87 -21.17 6.58
C GLU A 607 15.59 -20.83 5.81
N ASP A 608 15.12 -19.59 5.91
CA ASP A 608 13.72 -19.23 5.71
C ASP A 608 13.36 -18.75 4.30
#